data_AF-A0A1E8F1E3-F1
#
_entry.id   AF-A0A1E8F1E3-F1
#
_cell.length_a   1.000
_cell.length_b   1.000
_cell.length_c   1.000
_cell.angle_alpha   90.00
_cell.angle_beta   90.00
_cell.angle_gamma   90.00
#
_symmetry.space_group_name_H-M   'P 1'
#
loop_
_entity.id
_entity.type
_entity.pdbx_description
1 polymer ?
#
loop_
_entity_poly.entity_id
_entity_poly.type
_entity_poly.pdbx_seq_one_letter_code
_entity_poly.pdbx_strand_id
1 'polypeptide(L)'
;MNKKVLEEKNAMYSVLKKRRVGEEGREKVLKVYNLLKSSIPKELRKKCNFGYLIDKSQGYIKMKIYNYKTFLLPYNKNQVQIIYPEDKVNTLYGVLKEDRIKEVTSFCKFRDFPCYILYLTLDEVLRFKDENWECFSEACYLQSKAEKVKDVQGTVEINWEEKLSL
;
A
#
# COMPACT_ATOMS: atom_id res chain seq x y z
N MET A 1 11.34 9.43 20.39
CA MET A 1 10.58 8.97 19.20
C MET A 1 11.28 9.51 17.95
N ASN A 2 11.56 8.68 16.95
CA ASN A 2 12.31 9.08 15.75
C ASN A 2 11.54 10.17 14.97
N LYS A 3 12.20 11.29 14.62
CA LYS A 3 11.62 12.44 13.89
C LYS A 3 10.81 12.01 12.66
N LYS A 4 11.26 10.97 11.97
CA LYS A 4 10.61 10.41 10.77
C LYS A 4 9.29 9.70 11.04
N VAL A 5 9.21 8.98 12.15
CA VAL A 5 7.96 8.31 12.60
C VAL A 5 6.92 9.37 12.97
N LEU A 6 7.36 10.50 13.52
CA LEU A 6 6.49 11.63 13.81
C LEU A 6 5.98 12.30 12.52
N GLU A 7 6.84 12.47 11.51
CA GLU A 7 6.46 13.01 10.19
C GLU A 7 5.45 12.14 9.46
N GLU A 8 5.66 10.81 9.39
CA GLU A 8 4.71 9.86 8.79
C GLU A 8 3.34 9.91 9.47
N LYS A 9 3.34 9.89 10.81
CA LYS A 9 2.12 9.92 11.62
C LYS A 9 1.34 11.24 11.39
N ASN A 10 2.05 12.36 11.34
CA ASN A 10 1.45 13.68 11.06
C ASN A 10 0.89 13.77 9.64
N ALA A 11 1.59 13.20 8.65
CA ALA A 11 1.10 13.12 7.28
C ALA A 11 -0.20 12.30 7.20
N MET A 12 -0.24 11.14 7.87
CA MET A 12 -1.44 10.29 7.94
C MET A 12 -2.62 11.01 8.58
N TYR A 13 -2.42 11.67 9.72
CA TYR A 13 -3.49 12.47 10.34
C TYR A 13 -3.99 13.60 9.44
N SER A 14 -3.08 14.26 8.72
CA SER A 14 -3.45 15.35 7.80
C SER A 14 -4.26 14.84 6.62
N VAL A 15 -3.87 13.71 6.02
CA VAL A 15 -4.64 13.02 4.96
C VAL A 15 -6.03 12.61 5.45
N LEU A 16 -6.11 11.99 6.64
CA LEU A 16 -7.35 11.52 7.23
C LEU A 16 -8.32 12.68 7.57
N LYS A 17 -7.77 13.77 8.13
CA LYS A 17 -8.53 15.01 8.39
C LYS A 17 -9.07 15.59 7.09
N LYS A 18 -8.24 15.66 6.04
CA LYS A 18 -8.63 16.18 4.72
C LYS A 18 -9.78 15.37 4.09
N ARG A 19 -9.72 14.05 4.22
CA ARG A 19 -10.77 13.14 3.73
C ARG A 19 -12.03 13.10 4.58
N ARG A 20 -12.08 13.86 5.68
CA ARG A 20 -13.18 13.89 6.66
C ARG A 20 -13.50 12.48 7.18
N VAL A 21 -12.47 11.68 7.42
CA VAL A 21 -12.63 10.35 8.03
C VAL A 21 -12.92 10.56 9.51
N GLY A 22 -14.03 9.98 9.99
CA GLY A 22 -14.41 9.98 11.40
C GLY A 22 -13.43 9.18 12.26
N GLU A 23 -13.54 9.28 13.58
CA GLU A 23 -12.58 8.69 14.52
C GLU A 23 -12.38 7.19 14.35
N GLU A 24 -13.47 6.41 14.32
CA GLU A 24 -13.42 4.96 14.07
C GLU A 24 -12.72 4.62 12.74
N GLY A 25 -13.02 5.38 11.68
CA GLY A 25 -12.36 5.19 10.38
C GLY A 25 -10.86 5.50 10.42
N ARG A 26 -10.44 6.46 11.26
CA ARG A 26 -9.01 6.79 11.43
C ARG A 26 -8.27 5.64 12.08
N GLU A 27 -8.85 5.05 13.12
CA GLU A 27 -8.27 3.89 13.80
C GLU A 27 -8.11 2.71 12.85
N LYS A 28 -9.14 2.41 12.04
CA LYS A 28 -9.06 1.35 11.03
C LYS A 28 -7.97 1.61 9.99
N VAL A 29 -7.89 2.84 9.47
CA VAL A 29 -6.84 3.22 8.50
C VAL A 29 -5.44 3.07 9.11
N LEU A 30 -5.24 3.55 10.34
CA LEU A 30 -3.95 3.43 11.03
C LEU A 30 -3.58 1.96 11.28
N LYS A 31 -4.55 1.13 11.65
CA LYS A 31 -4.34 -0.31 11.86
C LYS A 31 -3.92 -1.00 10.56
N VAL A 32 -4.65 -0.78 9.46
CA VAL A 32 -4.32 -1.33 8.14
C VAL A 32 -2.95 -0.85 7.66
N TYR A 33 -2.63 0.43 7.84
CA TYR A 33 -1.32 0.98 7.50
C TYR A 33 -0.18 0.26 8.25
N ASN A 34 -0.32 0.07 9.55
CA ASN A 34 0.69 -0.61 10.37
C ASN A 34 0.87 -2.07 9.95
N LEU A 35 -0.22 -2.78 9.66
CA LEU A 35 -0.17 -4.16 9.15
C LEU A 35 0.61 -4.22 7.84
N LEU A 36 0.22 -3.42 6.84
CA LEU A 36 0.93 -3.33 5.56
C LEU A 36 2.42 -3.05 5.74
N LYS A 37 2.76 -2.07 6.58
CA LYS A 37 4.16 -1.70 6.84
C LYS A 37 4.94 -2.84 7.50
N SER A 38 4.33 -3.55 8.45
CA SER A 38 4.96 -4.66 9.16
C SER A 38 5.21 -5.87 8.27
N SER A 39 4.31 -6.11 7.30
CA SER A 39 4.37 -7.23 6.35
C SER A 39 5.37 -7.03 5.21
N ILE A 40 5.98 -5.83 5.08
CA ILE A 40 7.08 -5.61 4.14
C ILE A 40 8.36 -6.28 4.69
N PRO A 41 9.02 -7.17 3.91
CA PRO A 41 10.27 -7.82 4.29
C PRO A 41 11.35 -6.83 4.74
N LYS A 42 12.07 -7.14 5.82
CA LYS A 42 13.03 -6.22 6.45
C LYS A 42 14.11 -5.76 5.48
N GLU A 43 14.63 -6.66 4.67
CA GLU A 43 15.66 -6.43 3.65
C GLU A 43 15.19 -5.56 2.48
N LEU A 44 13.88 -5.49 2.23
CA LEU A 44 13.29 -4.66 1.16
C LEU A 44 12.99 -3.25 1.63
N ARG A 45 12.91 -3.00 2.95
CA ARG A 45 12.56 -1.68 3.50
C ARG A 45 13.49 -0.55 3.04
N LYS A 46 14.76 -0.85 2.76
CA LYS A 46 15.72 0.12 2.20
C LYS A 46 15.41 0.53 0.75
N LYS A 47 14.67 -0.28 0.01
CA LYS A 47 14.21 0.00 -1.36
C LYS A 47 12.84 0.68 -1.40
N CYS A 48 12.21 0.85 -0.24
CA CYS A 48 10.86 1.38 -0.12
C CYS A 48 10.89 2.91 -0.09
N ASN A 49 10.03 3.53 -0.91
CA ASN A 49 9.81 4.97 -0.92
C ASN A 49 8.40 5.29 -0.42
N PHE A 50 8.34 5.94 0.74
CA PHE A 50 7.10 6.49 1.27
C PHE A 50 6.80 7.84 0.62
N GLY A 51 5.56 8.03 0.17
CA GLY A 51 5.09 9.31 -0.32
C GLY A 51 3.70 9.61 0.20
N TYR A 52 3.39 10.89 0.35
CA TYR A 52 2.05 11.36 0.63
C TYR A 52 1.74 12.57 -0.25
N LEU A 53 0.46 12.74 -0.59
CA LEU A 53 -0.05 13.92 -1.25
C LEU A 53 -1.16 14.49 -0.38
N ILE A 54 -1.14 15.80 -0.17
CA ILE A 54 -2.22 16.56 0.43
C ILE A 54 -2.42 17.77 -0.47
N ASP A 55 -3.53 17.84 -1.19
CA ASP A 55 -3.88 18.97 -2.04
C ASP A 55 -5.25 19.56 -1.65
N LYS A 56 -5.77 20.49 -2.46
CA LYS A 56 -7.06 21.16 -2.17
C LYS A 56 -8.25 20.20 -2.22
N SER A 57 -8.23 19.15 -3.04
CA SER A 57 -9.36 18.24 -3.30
C SER A 57 -9.15 16.80 -2.81
N GLN A 58 -7.92 16.36 -2.57
CA GLN A 58 -7.55 14.98 -2.24
C GLN A 58 -6.43 14.88 -1.20
N GLY A 59 -6.32 13.70 -0.59
CA GLY A 59 -5.17 13.34 0.23
C GLY A 59 -4.95 11.84 0.22
N TYR A 60 -3.72 11.37 0.11
CA TYR A 60 -3.40 9.94 0.17
C TYR A 60 -1.97 9.69 0.62
N ILE A 61 -1.71 8.47 1.05
CA ILE A 61 -0.38 7.95 1.36
C ILE A 61 -0.12 6.73 0.49
N LYS A 62 1.09 6.62 -0.04
CA LYS A 62 1.53 5.50 -0.86
C LYS A 62 2.89 5.00 -0.41
N MET A 63 3.12 3.72 -0.66
CA MET A 63 4.46 3.13 -0.61
C MET A 63 4.78 2.59 -1.99
N LYS A 64 6.00 2.81 -2.45
CA LYS A 64 6.56 2.20 -3.64
C LYS A 64 7.76 1.32 -3.26
N ILE A 65 8.02 0.26 -4.04
CA ILE A 65 9.33 -0.39 -4.12
C ILE A 65 9.83 -0.12 -5.53
N TYR A 66 10.96 0.59 -5.63
CA TYR A 66 11.36 1.30 -6.85
C TYR A 66 10.20 2.18 -7.35
N ASN A 67 9.74 1.98 -8.59
CA ASN A 67 8.75 2.85 -9.25
C ASN A 67 7.33 2.28 -9.24
N TYR A 68 7.18 1.01 -8.84
CA TYR A 68 5.87 0.37 -8.71
C TYR A 68 5.23 0.68 -7.36
N LYS A 69 3.91 0.84 -7.36
CA LYS A 69 3.16 1.14 -6.14
C LYS A 69 2.82 -0.16 -5.41
N THR A 70 3.29 -0.29 -4.17
CA THR A 70 3.02 -1.43 -3.29
C THR A 70 1.68 -1.28 -2.58
N PHE A 71 1.36 -0.07 -2.10
CA PHE A 71 0.02 0.25 -1.62
C PHE A 71 -0.34 1.75 -1.77
N LEU A 72 -1.64 2.05 -1.74
CA LEU A 72 -2.23 3.40 -1.66
C LEU A 72 -3.33 3.42 -0.61
N LEU A 73 -3.24 4.30 0.38
CA LEU A 73 -4.18 4.41 1.47
C LEU A 73 -4.37 5.86 1.91
N PRO A 74 -5.61 6.33 2.08
CA PRO A 74 -6.83 5.78 1.50
C PRO A 74 -6.86 5.91 -0.03
N TYR A 75 -7.33 4.89 -0.75
CA TYR A 75 -7.70 4.99 -2.18
C TYR A 75 -9.03 5.74 -2.30
N ASN A 76 -10.08 5.22 -1.65
CA ASN A 76 -11.31 5.93 -1.27
C ASN A 76 -11.41 6.00 0.26
N LYS A 77 -12.40 6.72 0.81
CA LYS A 77 -12.53 6.94 2.28
C LYS A 77 -12.30 5.67 3.12
N ASN A 78 -12.83 4.53 2.67
CA ASN A 78 -12.74 3.24 3.36
C ASN A 78 -12.09 2.14 2.50
N GLN A 79 -11.23 2.49 1.54
CA GLN A 79 -10.58 1.51 0.66
C GLN A 79 -9.08 1.73 0.59
N VAL A 80 -8.37 0.65 0.26
CA VAL A 80 -6.93 0.58 0.08
C VAL A 80 -6.61 -0.14 -1.22
N GLN A 81 -5.58 0.32 -1.89
CA GLN A 81 -4.96 -0.38 -3.02
C GLN A 81 -3.77 -1.18 -2.47
N ILE A 82 -3.68 -2.47 -2.77
CA ILE A 82 -2.52 -3.32 -2.42
C ILE A 82 -2.10 -4.18 -3.62
N ILE A 83 -0.86 -4.65 -3.63
CA ILE A 83 -0.40 -5.68 -4.57
C ILE A 83 -0.70 -7.09 -4.06
N TYR A 84 -0.86 -8.06 -4.96
CA TYR A 84 -1.06 -9.47 -4.59
C TYR A 84 -0.63 -10.44 -5.70
N PRO A 85 -0.03 -11.61 -5.41
CA PRO A 85 0.43 -12.55 -6.45
C PRO A 85 -0.73 -13.13 -7.27
N GLU A 86 -0.56 -13.27 -8.58
CA GLU A 86 -1.63 -13.75 -9.45
C GLU A 86 -2.00 -15.22 -9.19
N ASP A 87 -1.02 -16.06 -8.90
CA ASP A 87 -1.16 -17.49 -8.66
C ASP A 87 -1.68 -17.83 -7.25
N LYS A 88 -1.78 -16.83 -6.37
CA LYS A 88 -2.25 -16.99 -4.97
C LYS A 88 -3.64 -16.45 -4.71
N VAL A 89 -4.38 -16.01 -5.73
CA VAL A 89 -5.73 -15.44 -5.60
C VAL A 89 -6.69 -16.38 -4.87
N ASN A 90 -6.52 -17.69 -5.00
CA ASN A 90 -7.33 -18.68 -4.30
C ASN A 90 -7.27 -18.56 -2.76
N THR A 91 -6.18 -18.04 -2.20
CA THR A 91 -6.08 -17.80 -0.74
C THR A 91 -7.06 -16.70 -0.26
N LEU A 92 -7.63 -15.91 -1.17
CA LEU A 92 -8.64 -14.90 -0.85
C LEU A 92 -10.05 -15.48 -0.63
N TYR A 93 -10.34 -16.73 -1.02
CA TYR A 93 -11.66 -17.35 -0.82
C TYR A 93 -12.06 -17.46 0.67
N GLY A 94 -11.08 -17.48 1.58
CA GLY A 94 -11.33 -17.45 3.02
C GLY A 94 -11.66 -16.06 3.59
N VAL A 95 -11.54 -15.01 2.77
CA VAL A 95 -11.69 -13.59 3.17
C VAL A 95 -12.80 -12.90 2.39
N LEU A 96 -12.91 -13.22 1.10
CA LEU A 96 -13.79 -12.58 0.12
C LEU A 96 -14.75 -13.59 -0.49
N LYS A 97 -15.95 -13.12 -0.86
CA LYS A 97 -16.88 -13.91 -1.68
C LYS A 97 -16.31 -14.07 -3.09
N GLU A 98 -16.68 -15.13 -3.78
CA GLU A 98 -16.17 -15.43 -5.13
C GLU A 98 -16.40 -14.29 -6.13
N ASP A 99 -17.61 -13.72 -6.19
CA ASP A 99 -17.90 -12.59 -7.09
C ASP A 99 -17.01 -11.38 -6.79
N ARG A 100 -16.71 -11.16 -5.50
CA ARG A 100 -15.82 -10.09 -5.06
C ARG A 100 -14.38 -10.34 -5.50
N ILE A 101 -13.92 -11.59 -5.50
CA ILE A 101 -12.60 -11.97 -6.00
C ILE A 101 -12.48 -11.67 -7.49
N LYS A 102 -13.50 -12.05 -8.27
CA LYS A 102 -13.55 -11.74 -9.72
C LYS A 102 -13.52 -10.22 -9.95
N GLU A 103 -14.24 -9.45 -9.14
CA GLU A 103 -14.23 -7.99 -9.23
C GLU A 103 -12.84 -7.39 -8.95
N VAL A 104 -12.18 -7.79 -7.86
CA VAL A 104 -10.88 -7.18 -7.46
C VAL A 104 -9.70 -7.63 -8.32
N THR A 105 -9.86 -8.69 -9.13
CA THR A 105 -8.81 -9.22 -10.02
C THR A 105 -9.02 -8.88 -11.49
N SER A 106 -10.21 -8.42 -11.90
CA SER A 106 -10.58 -8.27 -13.32
C SER A 106 -9.89 -7.13 -14.06
N PHE A 107 -9.31 -6.13 -13.37
CA PHE A 107 -8.91 -4.89 -14.03
C PHE A 107 -7.45 -4.48 -13.94
N CYS A 108 -6.63 -5.10 -13.07
CA CYS A 108 -5.32 -4.51 -12.79
C CYS A 108 -4.22 -5.57 -12.58
N LYS A 109 -3.71 -6.12 -13.68
CA LYS A 109 -2.47 -6.90 -13.70
C LYS A 109 -1.27 -6.00 -13.96
N PHE A 110 -0.14 -6.30 -13.32
CA PHE A 110 1.14 -5.74 -13.76
C PHE A 110 1.62 -6.45 -15.02
N ARG A 111 2.25 -5.70 -15.94
CA ARG A 111 2.82 -6.28 -17.17
C ARG A 111 4.19 -6.93 -16.93
N ASP A 112 4.92 -6.43 -15.94
CA ASP A 112 6.34 -6.75 -15.75
C ASP A 112 6.58 -7.85 -14.70
N PHE A 113 5.57 -8.19 -13.89
CA PHE A 113 5.64 -9.26 -12.90
C PHE A 113 4.22 -9.78 -12.57
N PRO A 114 4.07 -11.05 -12.15
CA PRO A 114 2.77 -11.72 -12.02
C PRO A 114 2.06 -11.31 -10.73
N CYS A 115 1.59 -10.07 -10.67
CA CYS A 115 0.78 -9.57 -9.56
C CYS A 115 -0.47 -8.81 -10.06
N TYR A 116 -1.52 -8.90 -9.25
CA TYR A 116 -2.66 -8.00 -9.30
C TYR A 116 -2.44 -6.77 -8.43
N ILE A 117 -3.13 -5.69 -8.78
CA ILE A 117 -3.49 -4.60 -7.88
C ILE A 117 -4.92 -4.86 -7.41
N LEU A 118 -5.09 -5.09 -6.12
CA LEU A 118 -6.37 -5.27 -5.48
C LEU A 118 -6.88 -3.97 -4.88
N TYR A 119 -8.17 -3.69 -5.06
CA TYR A 119 -8.89 -2.60 -4.40
C TYR A 119 -9.80 -3.17 -3.33
N LEU A 120 -9.35 -3.10 -2.07
CA LEU A 120 -10.02 -3.72 -0.93
C LEU A 120 -10.59 -2.66 0.00
N THR A 121 -11.71 -2.95 0.65
CA THR A 121 -12.18 -2.20 1.81
C THR A 121 -11.26 -2.45 3.00
N LEU A 122 -11.25 -1.52 3.96
CA LEU A 122 -10.45 -1.70 5.18
C LEU A 122 -10.86 -2.98 5.95
N ASP A 123 -12.15 -3.28 6.02
CA ASP A 123 -12.67 -4.47 6.71
C ASP A 123 -12.33 -5.78 5.98
N GLU A 124 -12.17 -5.76 4.65
CA GLU A 124 -11.63 -6.89 3.90
C GLU A 124 -10.16 -7.15 4.27
N VAL A 125 -9.33 -6.11 4.34
CA VAL A 125 -7.92 -6.25 4.72
C VAL A 125 -7.75 -6.67 6.18
N LEU A 126 -8.59 -6.18 7.08
CA LEU A 126 -8.55 -6.57 8.50
C LEU A 126 -8.95 -8.04 8.74
N ARG A 127 -9.54 -8.71 7.74
CA ARG A 127 -9.85 -10.15 7.78
C ARG A 127 -8.74 -11.03 7.18
N PHE A 128 -7.66 -10.44 6.69
CA PHE A 128 -6.50 -11.20 6.20
C PHE A 128 -5.94 -12.08 7.31
N LYS A 129 -5.66 -13.33 6.93
CA LYS A 129 -4.93 -14.31 7.74
C LYS A 129 -3.43 -14.24 7.43
N ASP A 130 -2.63 -14.98 8.19
CA ASP A 130 -1.18 -15.02 8.02
C ASP A 130 -0.78 -15.39 6.58
N GLU A 131 -1.45 -16.37 5.97
CA GLU A 131 -1.25 -16.76 4.57
C GLU A 131 -1.43 -15.58 3.58
N ASN A 132 -2.37 -14.67 3.85
CA ASN A 132 -2.59 -13.53 2.97
C ASN A 132 -1.50 -12.46 3.13
N TRP A 133 -0.99 -12.28 4.35
CA TRP A 133 0.15 -11.41 4.62
C TRP A 133 1.46 -11.96 4.05
N GLU A 134 1.63 -13.28 4.07
CA GLU A 134 2.72 -13.97 3.37
C GLU A 134 2.65 -13.73 1.86
N CYS A 135 1.46 -13.84 1.26
CA CYS A 135 1.27 -13.52 -0.16
C CYS A 135 1.59 -12.05 -0.48
N PHE A 136 1.17 -11.11 0.38
CA PHE A 136 1.53 -9.69 0.22
C PHE A 136 3.05 -9.47 0.31
N SER A 137 3.72 -10.16 1.23
CA SER A 137 5.17 -10.16 1.38
C SER A 137 5.88 -10.72 0.13
N GLU A 138 5.37 -11.83 -0.42
CA GLU A 138 5.84 -12.42 -1.68
C GLU A 138 5.70 -11.44 -2.85
N ALA A 139 4.54 -10.78 -2.97
CA ALA A 139 4.33 -9.74 -3.98
C ALA A 139 5.35 -8.59 -3.85
N CYS A 140 5.76 -8.22 -2.63
CA CYS A 140 6.81 -7.23 -2.42
C CYS A 140 8.17 -7.71 -2.98
N TYR A 141 8.51 -8.99 -2.83
CA TYR A 141 9.72 -9.55 -3.45
C TYR A 141 9.64 -9.58 -4.96
N LEU A 142 8.52 -10.05 -5.53
CA LEU A 142 8.29 -10.06 -6.97
C LEU A 142 8.45 -8.65 -7.56
N GLN A 143 7.80 -7.66 -6.95
CA GLN A 143 7.94 -6.26 -7.32
C GLN A 143 9.39 -5.76 -7.21
N SER A 144 10.14 -6.19 -6.19
CA SER A 144 11.54 -5.79 -5.99
C SER A 144 12.54 -6.40 -6.98
N LYS A 145 12.10 -7.41 -7.75
CA LYS A 145 12.87 -8.08 -8.80
C LYS A 145 12.45 -7.64 -10.21
N ALA A 146 11.32 -6.96 -10.33
CA ALA A 146 10.83 -6.44 -11.61
C ALA A 146 11.81 -5.43 -12.21
N GLU A 147 11.81 -5.35 -13.54
CA GLU A 147 12.63 -4.39 -14.27
C GLU A 147 12.27 -2.96 -13.86
N LYS A 148 13.28 -2.10 -13.68
CA LYS A 148 13.06 -0.70 -13.32
C LYS A 148 12.52 0.04 -14.54
N VAL A 149 11.21 0.30 -14.57
CA VAL A 149 10.62 1.21 -15.56
C VAL A 149 11.01 2.66 -15.29
N LYS A 150 11.25 3.46 -16.34
CA LYS A 150 11.42 4.92 -16.20
C LYS A 150 10.18 5.52 -15.51
N ASP A 151 10.37 6.42 -14.56
CA ASP A 151 9.25 7.03 -13.82
C ASP A 151 8.39 7.84 -14.81
N VAL A 152 7.07 7.62 -14.76
CA VAL A 152 6.12 8.35 -15.60
C VAL A 152 5.77 9.65 -14.87
N GLN A 153 5.95 10.80 -15.53
CA GLN A 153 5.70 12.13 -14.95
C GLN A 153 4.36 12.17 -14.18
N GLY A 154 4.40 12.63 -12.92
CA GLY A 154 3.20 12.86 -12.11
C GLY A 154 3.24 12.31 -10.68
N THR A 155 4.27 11.54 -10.30
CA THR A 155 4.44 11.14 -8.90
C THR A 155 5.59 11.85 -8.23
N VAL A 156 5.29 12.67 -7.21
CA VAL A 156 6.29 13.14 -6.25
C VAL A 156 6.95 11.94 -5.59
N GLU A 157 8.26 11.87 -5.73
CA GLU A 157 9.18 10.96 -5.03
C GLU A 157 9.79 11.70 -3.84
N ILE A 158 9.80 11.07 -2.67
CA ILE A 158 10.67 11.49 -1.57
C ILE A 158 11.63 10.32 -1.37
N ASN A 159 12.89 10.57 -1.70
CA ASN A 159 13.98 9.62 -1.53
C ASN A 159 14.27 9.46 -0.02
N TRP A 160 14.30 8.22 0.47
CA TRP A 160 14.62 7.94 1.88
C TRP A 160 16.10 8.12 2.22
N GLU A 161 16.97 8.31 1.23
CA GLU A 161 18.44 8.33 1.37
C GLU A 161 19.14 9.68 1.06
N GLU A 162 18.43 10.78 0.79
CA GLU A 162 19.06 12.09 0.54
C GLU A 162 18.65 13.11 1.62
N LYS A 163 19.47 13.62 2.55
CA LYS A 163 20.90 13.48 2.83
C LYS A 163 21.11 13.37 4.35
N LEU A 164 21.90 12.38 4.75
CA LEU A 164 22.87 12.56 5.81
C LEU A 164 23.94 13.53 5.27
N SER A 165 23.80 14.81 5.59
CA SER A 165 24.95 15.68 5.76
C SER A 165 24.85 16.20 7.18
N LEU A 166 25.81 15.77 8.00
CA LEU A 166 26.12 16.31 9.32
C LEU A 166 26.08 17.83 9.32
#